data_AF-A0A377ZYW9-F1
#
_entry.id   AF-A0A377ZYW9-F1
#
_cell.length_a   1.000
_cell.length_b   1.000
_cell.length_c   1.000
_cell.angle_alpha   90.00
_cell.angle_beta   90.00
_cell.angle_gamma   90.00
#
_symmetry.space_group_name_H-M   'P 1'
#
loop_
_entity.id
_entity.type
_entity.pdbx_description
1 polymer ?
#
loop_
_entity_poly.entity_id
_entity_poly.type
_entity_poly.pdbx_seq_one_letter_code
_entity_poly.pdbx_strand_id
1 'polypeptide(L)'
;MNRWIAWAPRLFPLTGDLLHLTCRDFAGFQQKQLAYAAAWALERHQKGKKTSMAGIFSHTLGAFLKTLLLRGGVLDGKQGWLLAMVNAQYTFTKYTELWALSHGYSEKESS
;
A
#
# COMPACT_ATOMS: atom_id res chain seq x y z
N MET A 1 -1.39 41.09 -36.97
CA MET A 1 -2.36 40.20 -37.65
C MET A 1 -1.95 38.77 -37.34
N ASN A 2 -2.78 38.07 -36.58
CA ASN A 2 -2.43 36.92 -35.75
C ASN A 2 -2.63 35.58 -36.49
N ARG A 3 -1.67 34.67 -36.44
CA ARG A 3 -1.84 33.25 -36.83
C ARG A 3 -1.24 32.34 -35.76
N TRP A 4 -2.04 32.03 -34.73
CA TRP A 4 -1.77 30.93 -33.82
C TRP A 4 -2.36 29.66 -34.42
N ILE A 5 -1.50 28.75 -34.87
CA ILE A 5 -1.89 27.44 -35.41
C ILE A 5 -2.18 26.54 -34.21
N ALA A 6 -3.47 26.24 -34.01
CA ALA A 6 -3.96 25.29 -33.03
C ALA A 6 -3.58 23.87 -33.45
N TRP A 7 -2.62 23.27 -32.76
CA TRP A 7 -2.41 21.81 -32.79
C TRP A 7 -3.29 21.18 -31.72
N ALA A 8 -4.54 20.89 -32.05
CA ALA A 8 -5.35 19.97 -31.26
C ALA A 8 -4.96 18.53 -31.69
N PRO A 9 -4.37 17.71 -30.82
CA PRO A 9 -4.14 16.31 -31.15
C PRO A 9 -5.49 15.63 -31.39
N ARG A 10 -5.59 14.90 -32.50
CA ARG A 10 -6.79 14.15 -32.88
C ARG A 10 -6.92 12.97 -31.91
N LEU A 11 -7.78 13.12 -30.90
CA LEU A 11 -8.08 12.05 -29.96
C LEU A 11 -9.03 11.06 -30.64
N PHE A 12 -8.52 9.88 -30.97
CA PHE A 12 -9.34 8.77 -31.41
C PHE A 12 -9.77 7.97 -30.16
N PRO A 13 -11.07 7.80 -29.90
CA PRO A 13 -11.51 6.87 -28.87
C PRO A 13 -11.19 5.45 -29.35
N LEU A 14 -10.26 4.76 -28.69
CA LEU A 14 -10.08 3.33 -28.91
C LEU A 14 -11.32 2.60 -28.40
N THR A 15 -12.04 1.93 -29.29
CA THR A 15 -13.19 1.10 -28.96
C THR A 15 -12.69 -0.26 -28.47
N GLY A 16 -12.55 -0.39 -27.16
CA GLY A 16 -12.29 -1.62 -26.46
C GLY A 16 -12.59 -1.37 -24.99
N ASP A 17 -13.20 -2.34 -24.31
CA ASP A 17 -13.29 -2.28 -22.85
C ASP A 17 -11.86 -2.18 -22.34
N LEU A 18 -11.50 -1.01 -21.80
CA LEU A 18 -10.27 -0.84 -21.04
C LEU A 18 -10.54 -1.55 -19.72
N LEU A 19 -10.50 -2.88 -19.78
CA LEU A 19 -10.65 -3.78 -18.67
C LEU A 19 -9.42 -3.52 -17.80
N HIS A 20 -9.51 -2.49 -16.96
CA HIS A 20 -8.49 -2.06 -16.02
C HIS A 20 -8.48 -3.10 -14.89
N LEU A 21 -8.12 -4.34 -15.24
CA LEU A 21 -7.85 -5.44 -14.33
C LEU A 21 -6.55 -5.10 -13.60
N THR A 22 -6.65 -4.15 -12.69
CA THR A 22 -5.52 -3.56 -11.98
C THR A 22 -4.80 -4.61 -11.11
N CYS A 23 -5.50 -5.72 -10.80
CA CYS A 23 -4.95 -7.02 -10.41
C CYS A 23 -5.95 -8.10 -10.86
N ARG A 24 -5.54 -8.99 -11.76
CA ARG A 24 -6.29 -10.21 -12.09
C ARG A 24 -6.14 -11.27 -10.99
N ASP A 25 -5.10 -11.12 -10.15
CA ASP A 25 -4.69 -12.05 -9.09
C ASP A 25 -4.38 -11.32 -7.77
N PHE A 26 -4.83 -11.88 -6.65
CA PHE A 26 -4.53 -11.41 -5.30
C PHE A 26 -3.02 -11.30 -5.02
N ALA A 27 -2.22 -12.17 -5.65
CA ALA A 27 -0.77 -12.16 -5.55
C ALA A 27 -0.15 -10.84 -6.08
N GLY A 28 -0.61 -10.34 -7.22
CA GLY A 28 -0.13 -9.08 -7.78
C GLY A 28 -0.48 -7.89 -6.91
N PHE A 29 -1.64 -7.94 -6.24
CA PHE A 29 -2.05 -6.93 -5.27
C PHE A 29 -1.14 -6.95 -4.04
N GLN A 30 -0.84 -8.14 -3.51
CA GLN A 30 0.05 -8.29 -2.36
C GLN A 30 1.48 -7.84 -2.68
N GLN A 31 1.99 -8.11 -3.89
CA GLN A 31 3.31 -7.66 -4.31
C GLN A 31 3.40 -6.12 -4.40
N LYS A 32 2.36 -5.46 -4.92
CA LYS A 32 2.27 -3.99 -4.91
C LYS A 32 2.23 -3.44 -3.48
N GLN A 33 1.42 -4.05 -2.61
CA GLN A 33 1.38 -3.66 -1.20
C GLN A 33 2.77 -3.78 -0.55
N LEU A 34 3.51 -4.85 -0.83
CA LEU A 34 4.87 -5.02 -0.30
C LEU A 34 5.81 -3.91 -0.81
N ALA A 35 5.80 -3.62 -2.12
CA ALA A 35 6.62 -2.55 -2.68
C ALA A 35 6.33 -1.18 -2.06
N TYR A 36 5.04 -0.85 -1.84
CA TYR A 36 4.66 0.38 -1.15
C TYR A 36 5.05 0.39 0.33
N ALA A 37 4.92 -0.74 1.02
CA ALA A 37 5.34 -0.88 2.41
C ALA A 37 6.86 -0.63 2.56
N ALA A 38 7.67 -1.21 1.67
CA ALA A 38 9.11 -1.03 1.64
C ALA A 38 9.50 0.43 1.34
N ALA A 39 8.87 1.06 0.33
CA ALA A 39 9.10 2.47 0.02
C ALA A 39 8.76 3.39 1.21
N TRP A 40 7.64 3.13 1.89
CA TRP A 40 7.22 3.87 3.08
C TRP A 40 8.20 3.69 4.24
N ALA A 41 8.68 2.47 4.47
CA ALA A 41 9.67 2.16 5.49
C ALA A 41 10.99 2.89 5.23
N LEU A 42 11.48 2.87 3.99
CA LEU A 42 12.70 3.56 3.59
C LEU A 42 12.60 5.07 3.81
N GLU A 43 11.50 5.70 3.37
CA GLU A 43 11.26 7.13 3.56
C GLU A 43 11.25 7.52 5.05
N ARG A 44 10.61 6.70 5.90
CA ARG A 44 10.54 6.94 7.35
C ARG A 44 11.88 6.70 8.04
N HIS A 45 12.64 5.71 7.60
CA HIS A 45 13.98 5.46 8.08
C HIS A 45 14.93 6.62 7.74
N GLN A 46 14.87 7.14 6.50
CA GLN A 46 15.62 8.34 6.07
C GLN A 46 15.27 9.58 6.92
N LYS A 47 14.04 9.70 7.39
CA LYS A 47 13.60 10.74 8.34
C LYS A 47 14.02 10.48 9.80
N GLY A 48 14.85 9.47 10.05
CA GLY A 48 15.35 9.11 11.38
C GLY A 48 14.29 8.51 12.32
N LYS A 49 13.13 8.08 11.79
CA LYS A 49 12.09 7.45 12.61
C LYS A 49 12.45 5.99 12.88
N LYS A 50 12.37 5.61 14.14
CA LYS A 50 12.57 4.24 14.61
C LYS A 50 11.25 3.70 15.15
N THR A 51 11.05 2.40 14.99
CA THR A 51 9.91 1.69 15.57
C THR A 51 10.43 0.59 16.48
N SER A 52 9.71 0.28 17.56
CA SER A 52 9.96 -0.86 18.44
C SER A 52 8.97 -1.98 18.13
N MET A 53 9.29 -3.24 18.46
CA MET A 53 8.38 -4.38 18.21
C MET A 53 6.99 -4.15 18.82
N ALA A 54 6.91 -3.65 20.05
CA ALA A 54 5.63 -3.30 20.70
C ALA A 54 4.86 -2.18 19.96
N GLY A 55 5.57 -1.24 19.33
CA GLY A 55 4.99 -0.21 18.47
C GLY A 55 4.34 -0.80 17.20
N ILE A 56 4.97 -1.81 16.59
CA ILE A 56 4.42 -2.53 15.42
C ILE A 56 3.07 -3.15 15.78
N PHE A 57 3.01 -3.91 16.88
CA PHE A 57 1.78 -4.56 17.34
C PHE A 57 0.70 -3.55 17.70
N SER A 58 1.04 -2.49 18.43
CA SER A 58 0.10 -1.42 18.79
C SER A 58 -0.48 -0.73 17.55
N HIS A 59 0.35 -0.40 16.56
CA HIS A 59 -0.11 0.22 15.32
C HIS A 59 -0.96 -0.73 14.47
N THR A 60 -0.58 -2.00 14.41
CA THR A 60 -1.30 -3.04 13.67
C THR A 60 -2.68 -3.28 14.28
N LEU A 61 -2.74 -3.49 15.60
CA LEU A 61 -3.99 -3.69 16.33
C LEU A 61 -4.88 -2.44 16.29
N GLY A 62 -4.28 -1.26 16.45
CA GLY A 62 -4.99 0.01 16.30
C GLY A 62 -5.57 0.19 14.90
N ALA A 63 -4.82 -0.13 13.84
CA ALA A 63 -5.32 -0.08 12.47
C ALA A 63 -6.42 -1.11 12.21
N PHE A 64 -6.27 -2.33 12.74
CA PHE A 64 -7.27 -3.40 12.65
C PHE A 64 -8.58 -2.98 13.30
N LEU A 65 -8.54 -2.58 14.58
CA LEU A 65 -9.72 -2.14 15.33
C LEU A 65 -10.34 -0.91 14.71
N LYS A 66 -9.53 0.04 14.24
CA LYS A 66 -10.02 1.24 13.56
C LYS A 66 -10.75 0.90 12.27
N THR A 67 -10.23 -0.02 11.46
CA THR A 67 -10.92 -0.46 10.23
C THR A 67 -12.17 -1.26 10.57
N LEU A 68 -12.12 -2.13 11.58
CA LEU A 68 -13.25 -2.92 12.02
C LEU A 68 -14.40 -2.06 12.57
N LEU A 69 -14.09 -1.01 13.34
CA LEU A 69 -15.06 -0.13 13.99
C LEU A 69 -15.55 1.00 13.07
N LEU A 70 -14.65 1.70 12.37
CA LEU A 70 -15.01 2.89 11.57
C LEU A 70 -15.49 2.57 10.16
N ARG A 71 -15.05 1.47 9.58
CA ARG A 71 -15.35 1.12 8.18
C ARG A 71 -16.58 0.23 8.04
N GLY A 72 -17.37 0.07 9.11
CA GLY A 72 -18.51 -0.83 9.11
C GLY A 72 -18.10 -2.30 9.08
N GLY A 73 -16.99 -2.70 9.71
CA GLY A 73 -16.55 -4.11 9.76
C GLY A 73 -17.59 -5.06 10.38
N VAL A 74 -18.54 -4.51 11.14
CA VAL A 74 -19.72 -5.24 11.65
C VAL A 74 -20.95 -5.07 10.73
N LEU A 75 -21.03 -3.97 9.96
CA LEU A 75 -22.16 -3.62 9.09
C LEU A 75 -22.07 -4.23 7.68
N ASP A 76 -20.86 -4.35 7.11
CA ASP A 76 -20.56 -5.00 5.82
C ASP A 76 -20.30 -6.52 5.95
N GLY A 77 -20.33 -7.05 7.17
CA GLY A 77 -20.15 -8.48 7.47
C GLY A 77 -18.78 -9.03 7.04
N LYS A 78 -18.78 -10.08 6.21
CA LYS A 78 -17.57 -10.85 5.86
C LYS A 78 -16.54 -10.04 5.07
N GLN A 79 -16.99 -9.07 4.26
CA GLN A 79 -16.08 -8.25 3.46
C GLN A 79 -15.30 -7.25 4.32
N GLY A 80 -15.95 -6.65 5.32
CA GLY A 80 -15.29 -5.76 6.27
C GLY A 80 -14.22 -6.47 7.12
N TRP A 81 -14.46 -7.73 7.50
CA TRP A 81 -13.47 -8.54 8.20
C TRP A 81 -12.23 -8.85 7.35
N LEU A 82 -12.44 -9.25 6.08
CA LEU A 82 -11.34 -9.49 5.15
C LEU A 82 -10.52 -8.22 4.92
N LEU A 83 -11.19 -7.07 4.74
CA LEU A 83 -10.54 -5.78 4.58
C LEU A 83 -9.73 -5.37 5.81
N ALA A 84 -10.27 -5.58 7.01
CA ALA A 84 -9.57 -5.31 8.25
C ALA A 84 -8.29 -6.16 8.36
N MET A 85 -8.37 -7.45 8.00
CA MET A 85 -7.22 -8.37 8.02
C MET A 85 -6.14 -7.97 7.01
N VAL A 86 -6.52 -7.67 5.76
CA VAL A 86 -5.58 -7.21 4.72
C VAL A 86 -4.91 -5.90 5.14
N ASN A 87 -5.67 -4.96 5.72
CA ASN A 87 -5.12 -3.68 6.19
C ASN A 87 -4.18 -3.86 7.40
N ALA A 88 -4.50 -4.79 8.31
CA ALA A 88 -3.65 -5.15 9.42
C ALA A 88 -2.34 -5.78 8.91
N GLN A 89 -2.43 -6.72 7.96
CA GLN A 89 -1.25 -7.33 7.34
C GLN A 89 -0.35 -6.27 6.68
N TYR A 90 -0.92 -5.37 5.87
CA TYR A 90 -0.16 -4.29 5.25
C TYR A 90 0.51 -3.36 6.29
N THR A 91 -0.22 -3.02 7.36
CA THR A 91 0.31 -2.20 8.44
C THR A 91 1.42 -2.92 9.20
N PHE A 92 1.28 -4.22 9.45
CA PHE A 92 2.33 -5.01 10.07
C PHE A 92 3.59 -5.01 9.19
N THR A 93 3.46 -5.36 7.90
CA THR A 93 4.58 -5.42 6.96
C THR A 93 5.35 -4.10 6.90
N LYS A 94 4.69 -2.95 6.69
CA LYS A 94 5.41 -1.66 6.57
C LYS A 94 6.18 -1.25 7.84
N TYR A 95 5.64 -1.60 9.03
CA TYR A 95 6.28 -1.27 10.29
C TYR A 95 7.38 -2.28 10.66
N THR A 96 7.25 -3.54 10.24
CA THR A 96 8.30 -4.55 10.32
C THR A 96 9.47 -4.21 9.42
N GLU A 97 9.23 -3.81 8.17
CA GLU A 97 10.26 -3.29 7.25
C GLU A 97 11.01 -2.10 7.87
N LEU A 98 10.27 -1.14 8.46
CA LEU A 98 10.88 0.01 9.13
C LEU A 98 11.72 -0.40 10.34
N TRP A 99 11.25 -1.38 11.12
CA TRP A 99 12.00 -1.94 12.24
C TRP A 99 13.26 -2.66 11.76
N ALA A 100 13.16 -3.46 10.70
CA ALA A 100 14.27 -4.20 10.11
C ALA A 100 15.36 -3.25 9.60
N LEU A 101 14.99 -2.21 8.85
CA LEU A 101 15.89 -1.14 8.41
C LEU A 101 16.56 -0.44 9.60
N SER A 102 15.80 -0.16 10.66
CA SER A 102 16.33 0.48 11.88
C SER A 102 17.27 -0.41 12.70
N HIS A 103 17.20 -1.74 12.55
CA HIS A 103 18.03 -2.72 13.28
C HIS A 103 19.10 -3.37 12.38
N GLY A 104 19.27 -2.90 11.15
CA GLY A 104 20.28 -3.43 10.21
C GLY A 104 19.94 -4.79 9.61
N TYR A 105 18.69 -5.25 9.70
CA TYR A 105 18.18 -6.45 9.03
C TYR A 105 17.81 -6.15 7.56
N SER A 106 18.68 -5.44 6.85
CA SER A 106 18.66 -5.51 5.39
C SER A 106 19.35 -6.82 5.04
N GLU A 107 18.67 -7.74 4.35
CA GLU A 107 19.19 -9.07 4.03
C GLU A 107 20.67 -9.03 3.63
N LYS A 108 21.47 -9.75 4.43
CA LYS A 108 22.63 -10.45 3.92
C LYS A 108 22.12 -11.54 2.97
N GLU A 109 21.98 -11.22 1.69
CA GLU A 109 21.98 -12.17 0.56
C GLU A 109 22.05 -11.33 -0.73
N SER A 110 23.21 -11.10 -1.30
CA SER A 110 23.94 -12.08 -2.10
C SER A 110 25.46 -11.94 -1.97
N SER A 111 26.11 -13.03 -1.54
CA SER A 111 27.47 -13.42 -1.96
C SER A 111 27.35 -14.55 -2.97
#